data_AF-A0A9E2IKC6-F1
#
_entry.id   AF-A0A9E2IKC6-F1
#
_cell.length_a   1.000
_cell.length_b   1.000
_cell.length_c   1.000
_cell.angle_alpha   90.00
_cell.angle_beta   90.00
_cell.angle_gamma   90.00
#
_symmetry.space_group_name_H-M   'P 1'
#
loop_
_entity.id
_entity.type
_entity.pdbx_description
1 polymer ?
#
loop_
_entity_poly.entity_id
_entity_poly.type
_entity_poly.pdbx_seq_one_letter_code
_entity_poly.pdbx_strand_id
1 'polypeptide(L)'
;IKGTKNTIVLLAAEYKLPKDIEAISGHLIGGYPAQEEIRGVVWETISELKRTGQDMRMTFVPGEFERISKILEGLSIQQIRNIIHQCVAEDREFDINDLPAVEKYKKQIFDQEGLLEFCITEDKRNIAGFHNLKRWISERSVSFSSGAPGLPQPKGVLLMGVQGCGKSLAIKVLARELNLHLYRLDLARLYSKYIGETEQNLRKALAIVEKLCPLCLWIDEIEKGFASSDGDIDGGVSQRILGTFLTWMQERGAGCFVAATANNIYQLPPEFLRKGRFDEIFFVDLPDETMRFELFKIHLKKRGLTASGFDCKVLAGRSVDYSGAEIEQIIISALYRASSEKTVLTQDHLFEQIEATKPLAVLKAEEIASLREWARQRTIAA
;
A
#
# COMPACT_ATOMS: atom_id res chain seq x y z
N ILE A 1 41.25 -20.00 32.59
CA ILE A 1 40.87 -18.96 31.60
C ILE A 1 39.85 -18.02 32.26
N LYS A 2 40.30 -17.27 33.28
CA LYS A 2 39.51 -16.23 33.96
C LYS A 2 40.28 -14.93 33.72
N GLY A 3 39.66 -13.96 33.04
CA GLY A 3 40.22 -12.60 32.93
C GLY A 3 40.52 -12.08 31.52
N THR A 4 40.32 -12.87 30.45
CA THR A 4 40.40 -12.33 29.09
C THR A 4 39.03 -11.78 28.68
N LYS A 5 38.93 -10.46 28.44
CA LYS A 5 37.76 -9.80 27.81
C LYS A 5 37.68 -10.21 26.34
N ASN A 6 37.39 -11.47 26.07
CA ASN A 6 37.25 -11.97 24.71
C ASN A 6 35.81 -11.76 24.28
N THR A 7 35.58 -10.80 23.39
CA THR A 7 34.30 -10.64 22.71
C THR A 7 34.29 -11.56 21.50
N ILE A 8 33.33 -12.47 21.43
CA ILE A 8 33.09 -13.32 20.26
C ILE A 8 31.92 -12.70 19.49
N VAL A 9 32.16 -12.32 18.23
CA VAL A 9 31.11 -11.86 17.33
C VAL A 9 30.70 -13.03 16.44
N LEU A 10 29.44 -13.45 16.56
CA LEU A 10 28.85 -14.51 15.75
C LEU A 10 27.92 -13.89 14.71
N LEU A 11 28.24 -14.09 13.43
CA LEU A 11 27.41 -13.69 12.29
C LEU A 11 26.73 -14.95 11.73
N ALA A 12 25.40 -14.98 11.79
CA ALA A 12 24.59 -16.08 11.27
C ALA A 12 23.24 -15.53 10.77
N ALA A 13 22.70 -16.13 9.71
CA ALA A 13 21.37 -15.78 9.19
C ALA A 13 20.24 -16.22 10.14
N GLU A 14 20.40 -17.39 10.76
CA GLU A 14 19.59 -17.90 11.86
C GLU A 14 20.52 -18.56 12.87
N TYR A 15 20.22 -18.43 14.16
CA TYR A 15 20.98 -19.11 15.20
C TYR A 15 20.08 -19.53 16.36
N LYS A 16 20.49 -20.63 17.01
CA LYS A 16 19.90 -21.08 18.26
C LYS A 16 21.05 -21.33 19.23
N LEU A 17 21.27 -20.37 20.14
CA LEU A 17 22.32 -20.50 21.14
C LEU A 17 21.87 -21.45 22.27
N PRO A 18 22.79 -22.21 22.88
CA PRO A 18 22.51 -22.88 24.15
C PRO A 18 22.12 -21.86 25.22
N LYS A 19 21.16 -22.20 26.09
CA LYS A 19 20.60 -21.30 27.12
C LYS A 19 21.67 -20.62 27.99
N ASP A 20 22.76 -21.34 28.28
CA ASP A 20 23.85 -20.86 29.13
C ASP A 20 24.67 -19.75 28.45
N ILE A 21 24.74 -19.75 27.12
CA ILE A 21 25.42 -18.73 26.30
C ILE A 21 24.47 -17.59 25.98
N GLU A 22 23.18 -17.89 25.75
CA GLU A 22 22.14 -16.91 25.46
C GLU A 22 22.06 -15.84 26.56
N ALA A 23 22.10 -16.26 27.84
CA ALA A 23 22.06 -15.36 29.00
C ALA A 23 23.24 -14.37 29.10
N ILE A 24 24.36 -14.66 28.44
CA ILE A 24 25.57 -13.83 28.43
C ILE A 24 25.86 -13.22 27.05
N SER A 25 24.95 -13.40 26.09
CA SER A 25 25.09 -12.91 24.73
C SER A 25 24.35 -11.59 24.53
N GLY A 26 24.93 -10.68 23.75
CA GLY A 26 24.26 -9.50 23.24
C GLY A 26 23.77 -9.75 21.82
N HIS A 27 22.50 -9.44 21.55
CA HIS A 27 21.93 -9.59 20.21
C HIS A 27 21.93 -8.23 19.50
N LEU A 28 22.72 -8.14 18.43
CA LEU A 28 22.68 -7.01 17.51
C LEU A 28 21.97 -7.48 16.25
N ILE A 29 20.78 -6.92 16.00
CA ILE A 29 20.04 -7.15 14.77
C ILE A 29 20.34 -5.97 13.86
N GLY A 30 20.93 -6.25 12.70
CA GLY A 30 21.14 -5.23 11.66
C GLY A 30 19.81 -4.64 11.20
N GLY A 31 19.78 -3.32 11.03
CA GLY A 31 18.70 -2.60 10.38
C GLY A 31 18.97 -2.41 8.89
N TYR A 32 18.04 -1.72 8.22
CA TYR A 32 18.28 -1.19 6.88
C TYR A 32 19.14 0.08 6.97
N PRO A 33 19.97 0.37 5.95
CA PRO A 33 20.83 1.54 5.96
C PRO A 33 20.00 2.82 6.05
N ALA A 34 20.44 3.76 6.88
CA ALA A 34 19.83 5.08 6.99
C ALA A 34 20.10 5.90 5.72
N GLN A 35 19.35 6.99 5.53
CA GLN A 35 19.44 7.79 4.31
C GLN A 35 20.88 8.26 4.03
N GLU A 36 21.63 8.72 5.04
CA GLU A 36 23.04 9.12 4.89
C GLU A 36 23.96 7.96 4.48
N GLU A 37 23.73 6.76 5.01
CA GLU A 37 24.47 5.55 4.64
C GLU A 37 24.16 5.12 3.21
N ILE A 38 22.89 5.20 2.79
CA ILE A 38 22.47 4.95 1.39
C ILE A 38 23.22 5.89 0.46
N ARG A 39 23.30 7.18 0.80
CA ARG A 39 24.08 8.15 0.01
C ARG A 39 25.52 7.68 -0.12
N GLY A 40 26.16 7.32 1.00
CA GLY A 40 27.54 6.81 1.01
C GLY A 40 27.73 5.58 0.12
N VAL A 41 26.85 4.58 0.24
CA VAL A 41 26.89 3.35 -0.56
C VAL A 41 26.74 3.64 -2.05
N VAL A 42 25.84 4.55 -2.43
CA VAL A 42 25.68 4.94 -3.84
C VAL A 42 26.97 5.57 -4.38
N TRP A 43 27.54 6.53 -3.66
CA TRP A 43 28.79 7.20 -4.06
C TRP A 43 29.98 6.25 -4.12
N GLU A 44 30.08 5.33 -3.17
CA GLU A 44 31.12 4.30 -3.14
C GLU A 44 31.01 3.39 -4.38
N THR A 45 29.81 2.87 -4.64
CA THR A 45 29.53 1.95 -5.76
C THR A 45 29.85 2.59 -7.11
N ILE A 46 29.45 3.85 -7.31
CA ILE A 46 29.74 4.59 -8.54
C ILE A 46 31.25 4.86 -8.67
N SER A 47 31.93 5.17 -7.56
CA SER A 47 33.38 5.39 -7.56
C SER A 47 34.14 4.11 -7.92
N GLU A 48 33.70 2.95 -7.44
CA GLU A 48 34.26 1.66 -7.81
C GLU A 48 34.06 1.37 -9.31
N LEU A 49 32.89 1.64 -9.86
CA LEU A 49 32.60 1.48 -11.29
C LEU A 49 33.45 2.38 -12.19
N LYS A 50 33.71 3.62 -11.76
CA LYS A 50 34.64 4.51 -12.49
C LYS A 50 36.08 3.98 -12.49
N ARG A 51 36.52 3.35 -11.39
CA ARG A 51 37.87 2.78 -11.28
C ARG A 51 38.07 1.54 -12.15
N THR A 52 37.02 0.78 -12.42
CA THR A 52 37.06 -0.39 -13.32
C THR A 52 37.02 -0.02 -14.80
N GLY A 53 36.99 1.28 -15.14
CA GLY A 53 37.08 1.78 -16.52
C GLY A 53 35.73 1.87 -17.23
N GLN A 54 34.61 1.77 -16.52
CA GLN A 54 33.31 2.12 -17.09
C GLN A 54 33.16 3.64 -17.11
N ASP A 55 33.08 4.22 -18.32
CA ASP A 55 32.75 5.63 -18.51
C ASP A 55 31.27 5.81 -18.17
N MET A 56 31.00 6.36 -16.99
CA MET A 56 29.66 6.50 -16.42
C MET A 56 29.43 7.92 -15.93
N ARG A 57 28.24 8.45 -16.21
CA ARG A 57 27.81 9.77 -15.74
C ARG A 57 26.78 9.66 -14.63
N MET A 58 26.87 10.57 -13.68
CA MET A 58 25.89 10.73 -12.61
C MET A 58 25.33 12.13 -12.75
N THR A 59 24.07 12.22 -13.14
CA THR A 59 23.39 13.48 -13.42
C THR A 59 22.16 13.57 -12.53
N PHE A 60 22.29 14.25 -11.39
CA PHE A 60 21.15 14.54 -10.52
C PHE A 60 21.01 16.04 -10.35
N VAL A 61 19.81 16.55 -10.63
CA VAL A 61 19.39 17.90 -10.24
C VAL A 61 19.15 17.91 -8.72
N PRO A 62 19.34 19.05 -8.01
CA PRO A 62 19.05 19.14 -6.58
C PRO A 62 17.65 18.60 -6.23
N GLY A 63 17.60 17.64 -5.29
CA GLY A 63 16.37 16.98 -4.85
C GLY A 63 16.03 15.66 -5.56
N GLU A 64 16.54 15.40 -6.77
CA GLU A 64 16.28 14.14 -7.48
C GLU A 64 16.93 12.94 -6.78
N PHE A 65 18.16 13.13 -6.32
CA PHE A 65 18.87 12.13 -5.55
C PHE A 65 18.16 11.76 -4.24
N GLU A 66 17.46 12.71 -3.61
CA GLU A 66 16.69 12.44 -2.40
C GLU A 66 15.50 11.53 -2.68
N ARG A 67 14.87 11.67 -3.85
CA ARG A 67 13.75 10.82 -4.27
C ARG A 67 14.20 9.39 -4.52
N ILE A 68 15.33 9.19 -5.19
CA ILE A 68 15.89 7.85 -5.41
C ILE A 68 16.41 7.25 -4.10
N SER A 69 17.15 8.02 -3.30
CA SER A 69 17.62 7.58 -1.98
C SER A 69 16.45 7.12 -1.12
N LYS A 70 15.34 7.86 -1.15
CA LYS A 70 14.12 7.48 -0.45
C LYS A 70 13.57 6.14 -0.95
N ILE A 71 13.50 5.89 -2.25
CA ILE A 71 12.98 4.60 -2.75
C ILE A 71 13.90 3.44 -2.36
N LEU A 72 15.22 3.66 -2.33
CA LEU A 72 16.21 2.67 -1.89
C LEU A 72 16.12 2.34 -0.38
N GLU A 73 15.47 3.18 0.45
CA GLU A 73 15.24 2.88 1.87
C GLU A 73 14.50 1.54 2.05
N GLY A 74 15.00 0.69 2.93
CA GLY A 74 14.46 -0.66 3.12
C GLY A 74 15.05 -1.74 2.22
N LEU A 75 16.11 -1.43 1.46
CA LEU A 75 16.97 -2.42 0.79
C LEU A 75 18.27 -2.61 1.55
N SER A 76 18.84 -3.82 1.53
CA SER A 76 20.17 -4.08 2.07
C SER A 76 21.25 -3.41 1.23
N ILE A 77 22.43 -3.19 1.81
CA ILE A 77 23.58 -2.59 1.10
C ILE A 77 23.89 -3.36 -0.20
N GLN A 78 23.86 -4.70 -0.16
CA GLN A 78 24.11 -5.52 -1.34
C GLN A 78 23.01 -5.36 -2.40
N GLN A 79 21.74 -5.28 -1.98
CA GLN A 79 20.62 -5.04 -2.90
C GLN A 79 20.73 -3.68 -3.57
N ILE A 80 21.14 -2.64 -2.83
CA ILE A 80 21.41 -1.30 -3.37
C ILE A 80 22.53 -1.35 -4.41
N ARG A 81 23.65 -2.02 -4.10
CA ARG A 81 24.76 -2.20 -5.06
C ARG A 81 24.29 -2.90 -6.33
N ASN A 82 23.53 -3.99 -6.18
CA ASN A 82 23.04 -4.77 -7.32
C ASN A 82 22.14 -3.96 -8.25
N ILE A 83 21.21 -3.16 -7.71
CA ILE A 83 20.32 -2.35 -8.55
C ILE A 83 21.07 -1.22 -9.25
N ILE A 84 22.04 -0.58 -8.56
CA ILE A 84 22.90 0.43 -9.20
C ILE A 84 23.65 -0.22 -10.37
N HIS A 85 24.32 -1.36 -10.16
CA HIS A 85 25.02 -2.08 -11.22
C HIS A 85 24.11 -2.42 -12.41
N GLN A 86 22.85 -2.80 -12.13
CA GLN A 86 21.89 -3.11 -13.18
C GLN A 86 21.52 -1.87 -14.00
N CYS A 87 21.23 -0.74 -13.36
CA CYS A 87 20.95 0.53 -14.03
C CYS A 87 22.13 0.96 -14.92
N VAL A 88 23.35 1.01 -14.35
CA VAL A 88 24.56 1.40 -15.10
C VAL A 88 24.83 0.47 -16.29
N ALA A 89 24.51 -0.82 -16.18
CA ALA A 89 24.74 -1.77 -17.25
C ALA A 89 23.83 -1.53 -18.48
N GLU A 90 22.68 -0.88 -18.31
CA GLU A 90 21.72 -0.63 -19.38
C GLU A 90 22.12 0.59 -20.23
N ASP A 91 22.44 1.73 -19.61
CA ASP A 91 22.67 3.00 -20.31
C ASP A 91 23.96 3.75 -19.92
N ARG A 92 24.74 3.22 -18.97
CA ARG A 92 25.94 3.83 -18.39
C ARG A 92 25.70 5.15 -17.68
N GLU A 93 24.48 5.42 -17.26
CA GLU A 93 24.15 6.55 -16.40
C GLU A 93 23.46 6.02 -15.13
N PHE A 94 23.41 6.86 -14.10
CA PHE A 94 22.53 6.64 -12.97
C PHE A 94 21.85 7.96 -12.65
N ASP A 95 20.57 8.05 -12.98
CA ASP A 95 19.78 9.28 -12.98
C ASP A 95 18.34 9.04 -12.51
N ILE A 96 17.47 10.03 -12.63
CA ILE A 96 16.06 9.94 -12.21
C ILE A 96 15.22 8.99 -13.09
N ASN A 97 15.65 8.69 -14.32
CA ASN A 97 14.96 7.79 -15.23
C ASN A 97 15.07 6.32 -14.79
N ASP A 98 16.03 5.99 -13.92
CA ASP A 98 16.16 4.67 -13.29
C ASP A 98 15.11 4.38 -12.23
N LEU A 99 14.39 5.41 -11.76
CA LEU A 99 13.40 5.28 -10.69
C LEU A 99 12.41 4.12 -10.90
N PRO A 100 11.81 3.91 -12.09
CA PRO A 100 10.92 2.78 -12.33
C PRO A 100 11.62 1.42 -12.23
N ALA A 101 12.90 1.33 -12.61
CA ALA A 101 13.69 0.11 -12.48
C ALA A 101 13.95 -0.23 -11.00
N VAL A 102 14.30 0.79 -10.19
CA VAL A 102 14.49 0.64 -8.74
C VAL A 102 13.19 0.22 -8.05
N GLU A 103 12.06 0.84 -8.38
CA GLU A 103 10.75 0.45 -7.84
C GLU A 103 10.38 -1.00 -8.19
N LYS A 104 10.62 -1.40 -9.43
CA LYS A 104 10.39 -2.78 -9.90
C LYS A 104 11.28 -3.78 -9.17
N TYR A 105 12.56 -3.47 -8.99
CA TYR A 105 13.50 -4.32 -8.26
C TYR A 105 13.10 -4.49 -6.80
N LYS A 106 12.77 -3.39 -6.12
CA LYS A 106 12.28 -3.41 -4.74
C LYS A 106 11.02 -4.26 -4.62
N LYS A 107 10.07 -4.11 -5.54
CA LYS A 107 8.87 -4.94 -5.58
C LYS A 107 9.20 -6.44 -5.67
N GLN A 108 10.12 -6.83 -6.55
CA GLN A 108 10.51 -8.23 -6.71
C GLN A 108 11.10 -8.84 -5.43
N ILE A 109 11.91 -8.09 -4.68
CA ILE A 109 12.50 -8.57 -3.41
C ILE A 109 11.42 -8.89 -2.39
N PHE A 110 10.49 -7.96 -2.17
CA PHE A 110 9.43 -8.15 -1.17
C PHE A 110 8.40 -9.21 -1.63
N ASP A 111 8.08 -9.25 -2.93
CA ASP A 111 7.18 -10.27 -3.48
C ASP A 111 7.74 -11.71 -3.33
N GLN A 112 9.07 -11.90 -3.37
CA GLN A 112 9.73 -13.20 -3.19
C GLN A 112 9.63 -13.72 -1.75
N GLU A 113 9.85 -12.87 -0.74
CA GLU A 113 9.66 -13.25 0.67
C GLU A 113 8.17 -13.56 0.95
N GLY A 114 7.27 -12.87 0.24
CA GLY A 114 5.90 -13.30 -0.01
C GLY A 114 4.91 -13.05 1.12
N LEU A 115 5.28 -12.30 2.16
CA LEU A 115 4.38 -11.86 3.24
C LEU A 115 4.03 -10.36 3.13
N LEU A 116 4.98 -9.55 2.65
CA LEU A 116 4.82 -8.12 2.42
C LEU A 116 5.06 -7.83 0.95
N GLU A 117 4.26 -6.95 0.35
CA GLU A 117 4.44 -6.52 -1.04
C GLU A 117 4.68 -5.01 -1.09
N PHE A 118 5.75 -4.59 -1.75
CA PHE A 118 5.97 -3.16 -1.99
C PHE A 118 5.00 -2.65 -3.05
N CYS A 119 4.26 -1.60 -2.72
CA CYS A 119 3.22 -1.03 -3.58
C CYS A 119 3.63 0.35 -4.08
N ILE A 120 3.45 0.56 -5.39
CA ILE A 120 3.60 1.87 -6.00
C ILE A 120 2.42 2.76 -5.58
N THR A 121 2.74 3.98 -5.18
CA THR A 121 1.76 4.97 -4.74
C THR A 121 1.11 5.68 -5.93
N GLU A 122 -0.04 6.33 -5.71
CA GLU A 122 -0.84 6.92 -6.79
C GLU A 122 -0.96 8.43 -6.65
N ASP A 123 -1.13 9.12 -7.77
CA ASP A 123 -1.31 10.57 -7.79
C ASP A 123 -2.74 10.95 -7.38
N LYS A 124 -2.91 12.00 -6.57
CA LYS A 124 -4.24 12.47 -6.14
C LYS A 124 -5.18 12.87 -7.27
N ARG A 125 -4.66 13.17 -8.46
CA ARG A 125 -5.45 13.47 -9.67
C ARG A 125 -6.13 12.23 -10.26
N ASN A 126 -5.71 11.03 -9.85
CA ASN A 126 -6.27 9.76 -10.32
C ASN A 126 -7.48 9.31 -9.51
N ILE A 127 -7.92 10.07 -8.49
CA ILE A 127 -9.10 9.76 -7.67
C ILE A 127 -10.05 10.96 -7.56
N ALA A 128 -11.34 10.72 -7.81
CA ALA A 128 -12.41 11.70 -7.65
C ALA A 128 -13.02 11.63 -6.23
N GLY A 129 -13.40 12.78 -5.66
CA GLY A 129 -13.98 12.85 -4.31
C GLY A 129 -12.94 12.74 -3.18
N PHE A 130 -13.32 12.05 -2.09
CA PHE A 130 -12.52 11.85 -0.88
C PHE A 130 -12.09 13.15 -0.18
N HIS A 131 -13.00 14.14 -0.13
CA HIS A 131 -12.65 15.49 0.33
C HIS A 131 -12.29 15.52 1.82
N ASN A 132 -13.04 14.80 2.66
CA ASN A 132 -12.83 14.79 4.09
C ASN A 132 -11.58 13.97 4.45
N LEU A 133 -11.36 12.85 3.78
CA LEU A 133 -10.15 12.05 3.91
C LEU A 133 -8.91 12.87 3.51
N LYS A 134 -8.94 13.52 2.34
CA LYS A 134 -7.83 14.38 1.86
C LYS A 134 -7.55 15.51 2.86
N ARG A 135 -8.58 16.15 3.39
CA ARG A 135 -8.45 17.19 4.42
C ARG A 135 -7.82 16.65 5.69
N TRP A 136 -8.34 15.54 6.20
CA TRP A 136 -7.87 14.89 7.43
C TRP A 136 -6.39 14.47 7.33
N ILE A 137 -5.97 13.95 6.16
CA ILE A 137 -4.58 13.59 5.86
C ILE A 137 -3.72 14.86 5.81
N SER A 138 -4.16 15.89 5.10
CA SER A 138 -3.38 17.14 4.94
C SER A 138 -3.13 17.84 6.27
N GLU A 139 -4.07 17.77 7.22
CA GLU A 139 -3.89 18.32 8.57
C GLU A 139 -2.85 17.54 9.38
N ARG A 140 -2.70 16.23 9.10
CA ARG A 140 -1.83 15.31 9.86
C ARG A 140 -0.51 14.98 9.16
N SER A 141 -0.36 15.30 7.88
CA SER A 141 0.91 15.11 7.16
C SER A 141 2.05 15.89 7.82
N VAL A 142 1.73 17.00 8.50
CA VAL A 142 2.68 17.81 9.26
C VAL A 142 3.32 17.05 10.43
N SER A 143 2.67 16.03 11.00
CA SER A 143 3.29 15.21 12.06
C SER A 143 4.28 14.18 11.51
N PHE A 144 4.22 13.90 10.20
CA PHE A 144 5.20 13.04 9.52
C PHE A 144 6.37 13.81 8.94
N SER A 145 6.21 15.12 8.73
CA SER A 145 7.32 16.01 8.39
C SER A 145 7.99 16.54 9.65
N SER A 146 9.29 16.84 9.56
CA SER A 146 10.14 17.26 10.68
C SER A 146 9.74 18.58 11.37
N GLY A 147 8.61 19.19 10.97
CA GLY A 147 8.23 20.57 11.29
C GLY A 147 7.35 20.77 12.52
N ALA A 148 6.82 19.72 13.16
CA ALA A 148 5.98 19.85 14.35
C ALA A 148 6.38 18.88 15.49
N PRO A 149 7.50 19.14 16.19
CA PRO A 149 7.88 18.36 17.36
C PRO A 149 6.81 18.46 18.45
N GLY A 150 6.25 17.32 18.87
CA GLY A 150 5.33 17.21 20.01
C GLY A 150 3.92 16.73 19.69
N LEU A 151 3.53 16.60 18.42
CA LEU A 151 2.25 15.98 18.06
C LEU A 151 2.40 14.44 18.00
N PRO A 152 1.44 13.68 18.54
CA PRO A 152 1.42 12.24 18.35
C PRO A 152 1.20 11.93 16.86
N GLN A 153 2.01 11.06 16.30
CA GLN A 153 1.81 10.59 14.92
C GLN A 153 0.50 9.81 14.82
N PRO A 154 -0.30 9.98 13.75
CA PRO A 154 -1.50 9.21 13.56
C PRO A 154 -1.12 7.74 13.33
N LYS A 155 -1.88 6.87 13.99
CA LYS A 155 -1.75 5.43 13.95
C LYS A 155 -2.33 4.85 12.66
N GLY A 156 -3.46 5.33 12.17
CA GLY A 156 -4.06 4.73 10.99
C GLY A 156 -5.50 5.12 10.68
N VAL A 157 -5.97 4.67 9.53
CA VAL A 157 -7.35 4.86 9.05
C VAL A 157 -7.95 3.55 8.56
N LEU A 158 -9.26 3.43 8.74
CA LEU A 158 -10.07 2.36 8.14
C LEU A 158 -10.99 2.98 7.09
N LEU A 159 -10.84 2.57 5.83
CA LEU A 159 -11.75 2.91 4.74
C LEU A 159 -12.78 1.79 4.60
N MET A 160 -14.01 2.06 4.99
CA MET A 160 -15.12 1.13 4.88
C MET A 160 -16.08 1.59 3.80
N GLY A 161 -16.74 0.69 3.08
CA GLY A 161 -17.84 1.10 2.23
C GLY A 161 -18.10 0.21 1.05
N VAL A 162 -18.84 0.72 0.08
CA VAL A 162 -19.30 -0.04 -1.09
C VAL A 162 -18.10 -0.52 -1.92
N GLN A 163 -18.15 -1.79 -2.36
CA GLN A 163 -17.10 -2.38 -3.19
C GLN A 163 -16.97 -1.60 -4.51
N GLY A 164 -15.74 -1.52 -5.05
CA GLY A 164 -15.51 -0.84 -6.32
C GLY A 164 -15.50 0.70 -6.27
N CYS A 165 -15.65 1.32 -5.09
CA CYS A 165 -15.68 2.79 -4.93
C CYS A 165 -14.31 3.43 -4.63
N GLY A 166 -13.21 2.74 -4.96
CA GLY A 166 -11.86 3.35 -4.92
C GLY A 166 -11.15 3.35 -3.57
N LYS A 167 -11.59 2.55 -2.57
CA LYS A 167 -10.93 2.45 -1.25
C LYS A 167 -9.43 2.11 -1.33
N SER A 168 -9.08 1.04 -2.04
CA SER A 168 -7.68 0.62 -2.22
C SER A 168 -6.85 1.66 -2.98
N LEU A 169 -7.46 2.35 -3.95
CA LEU A 169 -6.82 3.45 -4.67
C LEU A 169 -6.59 4.67 -3.76
N ALA A 170 -7.53 4.98 -2.88
CA ALA A 170 -7.42 6.07 -1.91
C ALA A 170 -6.24 5.85 -0.95
N ILE A 171 -5.98 4.61 -0.53
CA ILE A 171 -4.80 4.27 0.29
C ILE A 171 -3.49 4.55 -0.47
N LYS A 172 -3.41 4.19 -1.76
CA LYS A 172 -2.25 4.49 -2.59
C LYS A 172 -1.98 6.00 -2.72
N VAL A 173 -3.04 6.79 -2.82
CA VAL A 173 -2.94 8.26 -2.84
C VAL A 173 -2.53 8.80 -1.46
N LEU A 174 -3.13 8.28 -0.39
CA LEU A 174 -2.85 8.67 0.98
C LEU A 174 -1.37 8.47 1.32
N ALA A 175 -0.81 7.30 0.99
CA ALA A 175 0.59 7.00 1.26
C ALA A 175 1.53 8.01 0.57
N ARG A 176 1.19 8.43 -0.66
CA ARG A 176 1.92 9.48 -1.37
C ARG A 176 1.84 10.84 -0.69
N GLU A 177 0.65 11.25 -0.28
CA GLU A 177 0.43 12.55 0.38
C GLU A 177 1.07 12.61 1.78
N LEU A 178 1.17 11.48 2.49
CA LEU A 178 1.92 11.35 3.73
C LEU A 178 3.44 11.19 3.51
N ASN A 179 3.88 11.06 2.25
CA ASN A 179 5.27 10.82 1.90
C ASN A 179 5.83 9.55 2.60
N LEU A 180 5.05 8.48 2.63
CA LEU A 180 5.40 7.18 3.22
C LEU A 180 5.50 6.10 2.13
N HIS A 181 6.42 5.15 2.29
CA HIS A 181 6.41 3.94 1.47
C HIS A 181 5.17 3.10 1.77
N LEU A 182 4.59 2.50 0.73
CA LEU A 182 3.41 1.66 0.88
C LEU A 182 3.79 0.19 0.80
N TYR A 183 3.47 -0.56 1.84
CA TYR A 183 3.63 -2.01 1.88
C TYR A 183 2.28 -2.67 2.13
N ARG A 184 1.91 -3.66 1.34
CA ARG A 184 0.68 -4.44 1.53
C ARG A 184 1.00 -5.72 2.28
N LEU A 185 0.28 -5.96 3.38
CA LEU A 185 0.31 -7.25 4.07
C LEU A 185 -0.69 -8.19 3.40
N ASP A 186 -0.20 -9.29 2.83
CA ASP A 186 -1.06 -10.27 2.18
C ASP A 186 -1.54 -11.32 3.19
N LEU A 187 -2.73 -11.09 3.75
CA LEU A 187 -3.35 -12.01 4.69
C LEU A 187 -3.70 -13.35 4.04
N ALA A 188 -4.04 -13.41 2.75
CA ALA A 188 -4.35 -14.67 2.09
C ALA A 188 -3.12 -15.59 2.02
N ARG A 189 -1.94 -15.04 1.73
CA ARG A 189 -0.67 -15.78 1.74
C ARG A 189 -0.25 -16.23 3.14
N LEU A 190 -0.63 -15.47 4.16
CA LEU A 190 -0.37 -15.81 5.56
C LEU A 190 -1.02 -17.14 5.94
N TYR A 191 -2.29 -17.35 5.54
CA TYR A 191 -3.04 -18.58 5.81
C TYR A 191 -2.63 -19.76 4.93
N SER A 192 -2.16 -19.53 3.70
CA SER A 192 -1.90 -20.61 2.74
C SER A 192 -0.55 -21.30 2.90
N LYS A 193 0.48 -20.63 3.45
CA LYS A 193 1.85 -21.15 3.35
C LYS A 193 2.16 -22.33 4.26
N TYR A 194 1.64 -22.44 5.49
CA TYR A 194 1.91 -23.58 6.38
C TYR A 194 0.83 -23.70 7.47
N ILE A 195 0.06 -24.79 7.45
CA ILE A 195 -0.89 -25.14 8.52
C ILE A 195 -0.06 -25.41 9.80
N GLY A 196 0.01 -24.43 10.71
CA GLY A 196 0.74 -24.55 11.99
C GLY A 196 1.70 -23.40 12.33
N GLU A 197 2.16 -22.61 11.34
CA GLU A 197 3.15 -21.52 11.55
C GLU A 197 2.59 -20.11 11.27
N THR A 198 1.28 -19.99 11.02
CA THR A 198 0.63 -18.75 10.59
C THR A 198 0.87 -17.57 11.54
N GLU A 199 0.81 -17.80 12.86
CA GLU A 199 1.10 -16.76 13.85
C GLU A 199 2.57 -16.32 13.83
N GLN A 200 3.49 -17.26 13.68
CA GLN A 200 4.92 -16.96 13.59
C GLN A 200 5.24 -16.16 12.33
N ASN A 201 4.58 -16.47 11.21
CA ASN A 201 4.71 -15.71 9.97
C ASN A 201 4.16 -14.29 10.10
N LEU A 202 3.02 -14.10 10.79
CA LEU A 202 2.54 -12.76 11.11
C LEU A 202 3.56 -11.99 11.93
N ARG A 203 4.10 -12.59 13.01
CA ARG A 203 5.12 -11.94 13.86
C ARG A 203 6.37 -11.57 13.07
N LYS A 204 6.84 -12.45 12.17
CA LYS A 204 7.96 -12.16 11.26
C LYS A 204 7.66 -10.98 10.34
N ALA A 205 6.49 -10.96 9.70
CA ALA A 205 6.08 -9.86 8.82
C ALA A 205 5.99 -8.53 9.58
N LEU A 206 5.39 -8.50 10.77
CA LEU A 206 5.28 -7.30 11.60
C LEU A 206 6.65 -6.81 12.09
N ALA A 207 7.57 -7.73 12.44
CA ALA A 207 8.94 -7.37 12.79
C ALA A 207 9.72 -6.75 11.60
N ILE A 208 9.45 -7.19 10.37
CA ILE A 208 10.00 -6.56 9.16
C ILE A 208 9.41 -5.15 8.99
N VAL A 209 8.09 -4.99 9.17
CA VAL A 209 7.42 -3.69 9.11
C VAL A 209 8.06 -2.69 10.09
N GLU A 210 8.33 -3.09 11.33
CA GLU A 210 8.96 -2.24 12.33
C GLU A 210 10.36 -1.78 11.91
N LYS A 211 11.15 -2.66 11.29
CA LYS A 211 12.50 -2.32 10.78
C LYS A 211 12.47 -1.39 9.57
N LEU A 212 11.38 -1.39 8.81
CA LEU A 212 11.19 -0.58 7.61
C LEU A 212 10.56 0.78 7.89
N CYS A 213 10.11 1.04 9.13
CA CYS A 213 9.50 2.32 9.48
C CYS A 213 10.46 3.50 9.25
N PRO A 214 9.97 4.66 8.77
CA PRO A 214 8.56 5.04 8.66
C PRO A 214 7.86 4.57 7.37
N LEU A 215 6.66 3.96 7.49
CA LEU A 215 5.90 3.46 6.34
C LEU A 215 4.38 3.46 6.54
N CYS A 216 3.65 3.28 5.45
CA CYS A 216 2.22 2.99 5.41
C CYS A 216 1.99 1.48 5.19
N LEU A 217 1.45 0.78 6.19
CA LEU A 217 1.07 -0.63 6.10
C LEU A 217 -0.38 -0.72 5.61
N TRP A 218 -0.58 -1.24 4.41
CA TRP A 218 -1.89 -1.46 3.82
C TRP A 218 -2.38 -2.88 4.08
N ILE A 219 -3.60 -3.00 4.58
CA ILE A 219 -4.33 -4.25 4.72
C ILE A 219 -5.63 -4.15 3.93
N ASP A 220 -5.71 -4.88 2.83
CA ASP A 220 -6.90 -4.88 1.98
C ASP A 220 -7.91 -5.93 2.47
N GLU A 221 -9.20 -5.57 2.47
CA GLU A 221 -10.30 -6.43 2.89
C GLU A 221 -10.00 -7.10 4.25
N ILE A 222 -9.68 -6.26 5.24
CA ILE A 222 -9.23 -6.70 6.58
C ILE A 222 -10.25 -7.64 7.24
N GLU A 223 -11.54 -7.49 6.95
CA GLU A 223 -12.58 -8.40 7.41
C GLU A 223 -12.38 -9.83 6.90
N LYS A 224 -11.86 -10.04 5.69
CA LYS A 224 -11.66 -11.40 5.15
C LYS A 224 -10.49 -12.12 5.80
N GLY A 225 -9.44 -11.36 6.14
CA GLY A 225 -8.25 -11.92 6.76
C GLY A 225 -8.36 -12.11 8.27
N PHE A 226 -9.38 -11.56 8.92
CA PHE A 226 -9.63 -11.74 10.36
C PHE A 226 -11.06 -12.14 10.69
N ALA A 227 -11.87 -12.52 9.69
CA ALA A 227 -13.22 -13.00 9.90
C ALA A 227 -13.21 -14.15 10.91
N SER A 228 -14.19 -14.13 11.81
CA SER A 228 -14.42 -15.27 12.69
C SER A 228 -14.87 -16.45 11.83
N SER A 229 -14.01 -17.43 11.62
CA SER A 229 -14.47 -18.78 11.35
C SER A 229 -15.23 -19.22 12.59
N ASP A 230 -16.53 -19.54 12.45
CA ASP A 230 -17.31 -20.12 13.55
C ASP A 230 -16.47 -21.24 14.19
N GLY A 231 -16.31 -21.16 15.51
CA GLY A 231 -15.14 -21.62 16.27
C GLY A 231 -14.75 -23.09 16.21
N ASP A 232 -15.40 -23.91 15.39
CA ASP A 232 -15.13 -25.34 15.22
C ASP A 232 -14.22 -25.68 14.01
N ILE A 233 -14.07 -24.80 13.02
CA ILE A 233 -13.42 -25.19 11.73
C ILE A 233 -11.90 -24.96 11.73
N ASP A 234 -11.37 -24.01 12.51
CA ASP A 234 -9.95 -23.55 12.43
C ASP A 234 -9.18 -23.67 13.77
N GLY A 235 -9.71 -24.35 14.78
CA GLY A 235 -8.98 -24.61 16.05
C GLY A 235 -8.48 -23.35 16.79
N GLY A 236 -9.18 -22.22 16.61
CA GLY A 236 -8.84 -20.94 17.22
C GLY A 236 -7.61 -20.22 16.63
N VAL A 237 -7.08 -20.66 15.49
CA VAL A 237 -5.93 -20.03 14.81
C VAL A 237 -6.24 -18.57 14.45
N SER A 238 -7.37 -18.31 13.79
CA SER A 238 -7.80 -16.96 13.42
C SER A 238 -7.92 -15.99 14.61
N GLN A 239 -8.38 -16.46 15.77
CA GLN A 239 -8.45 -15.65 17.00
C GLN A 239 -7.06 -15.32 17.56
N ARG A 240 -6.10 -16.26 17.51
CA ARG A 240 -4.71 -16.01 17.94
C ARG A 240 -3.99 -15.01 17.02
N ILE A 241 -4.23 -15.10 15.71
CA ILE A 241 -3.70 -14.18 14.71
C ILE A 241 -4.27 -12.77 14.95
N LEU A 242 -5.59 -12.67 15.14
CA LEU A 242 -6.24 -11.41 15.50
C LEU A 242 -5.64 -10.81 16.77
N GLY A 243 -5.52 -11.60 17.84
CA GLY A 243 -4.91 -11.16 19.10
C GLY A 243 -3.48 -10.65 18.91
N THR A 244 -2.65 -11.37 18.16
CA THR A 244 -1.27 -10.96 17.84
C THR A 244 -1.24 -9.63 17.09
N PHE A 245 -2.09 -9.48 16.08
CA PHE A 245 -2.17 -8.24 15.29
C PHE A 245 -2.67 -7.06 16.14
N LEU A 246 -3.69 -7.26 16.98
CA LEU A 246 -4.23 -6.22 17.85
C LEU A 246 -3.23 -5.77 18.93
N THR A 247 -2.48 -6.71 19.50
CA THR A 247 -1.40 -6.40 20.45
C THR A 247 -0.32 -5.58 19.77
N TRP A 248 0.15 -6.02 18.60
CA TRP A 248 1.11 -5.24 17.81
C TRP A 248 0.57 -3.85 17.46
N MET A 249 -0.70 -3.74 17.07
CA MET A 249 -1.29 -2.44 16.77
C MET A 249 -1.24 -1.48 17.97
N GLN A 250 -1.31 -2.00 19.19
CA GLN A 250 -1.26 -1.20 20.42
C GLN A 250 0.19 -0.86 20.82
N GLU A 251 1.11 -1.81 20.66
CA GLU A 251 2.49 -1.72 21.15
C GLU A 251 3.49 -1.13 20.14
N ARG A 252 3.15 -1.09 18.85
CA ARG A 252 4.08 -0.63 17.81
C ARG A 252 4.62 0.78 18.10
N GLY A 253 5.90 0.95 17.78
CA GLY A 253 6.59 2.25 17.86
C GLY A 253 6.01 3.29 16.89
N ALA A 254 6.45 4.54 17.05
CA ALA A 254 6.13 5.62 16.12
C ALA A 254 6.66 5.31 14.70
N GLY A 255 5.95 5.75 13.67
CA GLY A 255 6.39 5.65 12.27
C GLY A 255 5.62 4.64 11.41
N CYS A 256 4.77 3.79 11.98
CA CYS A 256 3.91 2.88 11.21
C CYS A 256 2.46 3.37 11.15
N PHE A 257 2.06 3.87 9.98
CA PHE A 257 0.68 4.23 9.67
C PHE A 257 -0.07 3.03 9.08
N VAL A 258 -1.15 2.57 9.71
CA VAL A 258 -1.92 1.41 9.22
C VAL A 258 -3.14 1.90 8.45
N ALA A 259 -3.24 1.56 7.17
CA ALA A 259 -4.38 1.86 6.32
C ALA A 259 -5.10 0.56 5.96
N ALA A 260 -6.35 0.42 6.38
CA ALA A 260 -7.14 -0.79 6.10
C ALA A 260 -8.35 -0.50 5.22
N THR A 261 -8.78 -1.47 4.41
CA THR A 261 -10.07 -1.41 3.71
C THR A 261 -11.03 -2.46 4.25
N ALA A 262 -12.32 -2.15 4.26
CA ALA A 262 -13.38 -3.12 4.54
C ALA A 262 -14.60 -2.93 3.62
N ASN A 263 -15.16 -4.03 3.14
CA ASN A 263 -16.41 -4.06 2.37
C ASN A 263 -17.60 -4.50 3.22
N ASN A 264 -17.38 -5.40 4.20
CA ASN A 264 -18.44 -5.90 5.07
C ASN A 264 -18.14 -5.66 6.55
N ILE A 265 -18.90 -4.74 7.15
CA ILE A 265 -18.74 -4.40 8.57
C ILE A 265 -19.15 -5.52 9.52
N TYR A 266 -20.11 -6.35 9.14
CA TYR A 266 -20.60 -7.42 10.00
C TYR A 266 -19.61 -8.57 10.15
N GLN A 267 -18.64 -8.68 9.23
CA GLN A 267 -17.54 -9.64 9.32
C GLN A 267 -16.29 -9.05 9.97
N LEU A 268 -16.24 -7.73 10.17
CA LEU A 268 -15.11 -7.07 10.80
C LEU A 268 -15.16 -7.32 12.31
N PRO A 269 -14.09 -7.87 12.92
CA PRO A 269 -14.02 -8.00 14.36
C PRO A 269 -14.25 -6.65 15.06
N PRO A 270 -15.20 -6.55 16.02
CA PRO A 270 -15.56 -5.29 16.68
C PRO A 270 -14.37 -4.66 17.41
N GLU A 271 -13.35 -5.45 17.73
CA GLU A 271 -12.07 -5.01 18.23
C GLU A 271 -11.49 -3.87 17.37
N PHE A 272 -11.54 -3.96 16.04
CA PHE A 272 -10.98 -2.92 15.17
C PHE A 272 -11.65 -1.55 15.33
N LEU A 273 -12.90 -1.51 15.81
CA LEU A 273 -13.68 -0.28 15.98
C LEU A 273 -13.35 0.48 17.28
N ARG A 274 -12.52 -0.08 18.15
CA ARG A 274 -12.12 0.58 19.39
C ARG A 274 -11.19 1.76 19.09
N LYS A 275 -11.57 2.95 19.60
CA LYS A 275 -10.74 4.16 19.52
C LYS A 275 -9.32 3.88 20.06
N GLY A 276 -8.32 4.34 19.30
CA GLY A 276 -6.90 4.15 19.61
C GLY A 276 -6.20 3.07 18.80
N ARG A 277 -6.94 2.29 17.98
CA ARG A 277 -6.41 1.35 16.98
C ARG A 277 -6.31 2.02 15.60
N PHE A 278 -7.46 2.47 15.11
CA PHE A 278 -7.55 3.46 14.04
C PHE A 278 -7.91 4.81 14.65
N ASP A 279 -7.35 5.89 14.11
CA ASP A 279 -7.68 7.24 14.52
C ASP A 279 -9.02 7.67 13.95
N GLU A 280 -9.34 7.22 12.74
CA GLU A 280 -10.57 7.57 12.05
C GLU A 280 -11.10 6.44 11.15
N ILE A 281 -12.42 6.39 11.02
CA ILE A 281 -13.12 5.46 10.13
C ILE A 281 -13.90 6.27 9.10
N PHE A 282 -13.52 6.12 7.83
CA PHE A 282 -14.17 6.79 6.72
C PHE A 282 -15.12 5.84 5.99
N PHE A 283 -16.32 6.32 5.68
CA PHE A 283 -17.28 5.62 4.84
C PHE A 283 -17.22 6.12 3.39
N VAL A 284 -16.98 5.19 2.49
CA VAL A 284 -16.88 5.39 1.05
C VAL A 284 -18.15 4.87 0.40
N ASP A 285 -19.02 5.78 0.00
CA ASP A 285 -20.27 5.45 -0.68
C ASP A 285 -20.10 5.44 -2.21
N LEU A 286 -21.17 5.10 -2.92
CA LEU A 286 -21.29 5.27 -4.36
C LEU A 286 -21.04 6.73 -4.76
N PRO A 287 -20.36 6.96 -5.89
CA PRO A 287 -20.07 8.30 -6.37
C PRO A 287 -21.35 9.03 -6.78
N ASP A 288 -21.43 10.31 -6.41
CA ASP A 288 -22.43 11.24 -6.92
C ASP A 288 -22.19 11.57 -8.41
N GLU A 289 -23.10 12.29 -9.04
CA GLU A 289 -23.00 12.64 -10.46
C GLU A 289 -21.72 13.42 -10.79
N THR A 290 -21.27 14.31 -9.90
CA THR A 290 -20.04 15.11 -10.10
C THR A 290 -18.81 14.21 -10.04
N MET A 291 -18.78 13.26 -9.12
CA MET A 291 -17.73 12.25 -9.03
C MET A 291 -17.73 11.33 -10.25
N ARG A 292 -18.90 10.87 -10.72
CA ARG A 292 -19.00 10.03 -11.92
C ARG A 292 -18.51 10.75 -13.18
N PHE A 293 -18.82 12.05 -13.31
CA PHE A 293 -18.28 12.89 -14.39
C PHE A 293 -16.74 12.89 -14.39
N GLU A 294 -16.10 13.11 -13.24
CA GLU A 294 -14.65 13.07 -13.14
C GLU A 294 -14.08 11.66 -13.36
N LEU A 295 -14.77 10.61 -12.89
CA LEU A 295 -14.37 9.22 -13.10
C LEU A 295 -14.34 8.87 -14.60
N PHE A 296 -15.35 9.23 -15.38
CA PHE A 296 -15.32 9.04 -16.84
C PHE A 296 -14.10 9.71 -17.47
N LYS A 297 -13.81 10.97 -17.10
CA LYS A 297 -12.62 11.69 -17.61
C LYS A 297 -11.32 10.99 -17.25
N ILE A 298 -11.17 10.55 -15.99
CA ILE A 298 -9.97 9.85 -15.51
C ILE A 298 -9.79 8.53 -16.27
N HIS A 299 -10.83 7.70 -16.38
CA HIS A 299 -10.73 6.39 -17.01
C HIS A 299 -10.56 6.45 -18.53
N LEU A 300 -11.16 7.44 -19.22
CA LEU A 300 -10.90 7.72 -20.64
C LEU A 300 -9.44 8.14 -20.86
N LYS A 301 -8.95 9.09 -20.06
CA LYS A 301 -7.56 9.57 -20.16
C LYS A 301 -6.54 8.46 -19.92
N LYS A 302 -6.79 7.58 -18.93
CA LYS A 302 -5.95 6.40 -18.66
C LYS A 302 -5.82 5.45 -19.86
N ARG A 303 -6.77 5.49 -20.79
CA ARG A 303 -6.81 4.68 -22.03
C ARG A 303 -6.33 5.44 -23.27
N GLY A 304 -5.71 6.62 -23.08
CA GLY A 304 -5.22 7.45 -24.18
C GLY A 304 -6.33 8.17 -24.97
N LEU A 305 -7.56 8.21 -24.44
CA LEU A 305 -8.69 8.86 -25.09
C LEU A 305 -8.86 10.30 -24.60
N THR A 306 -9.17 11.20 -25.52
CA THR A 306 -9.45 12.60 -25.20
C THR A 306 -10.88 12.73 -24.69
N ALA A 307 -11.05 13.16 -23.44
CA ALA A 307 -12.37 13.31 -22.83
C ALA A 307 -13.30 14.29 -23.58
N SER A 308 -12.76 15.26 -24.33
CA SER A 308 -13.57 16.19 -25.15
C SER A 308 -14.31 15.51 -26.31
N GLY A 309 -13.94 14.28 -26.68
CA GLY A 309 -14.68 13.47 -27.65
C GLY A 309 -15.95 12.85 -27.09
N PHE A 310 -16.23 13.01 -25.79
CA PHE A 310 -17.36 12.39 -25.09
C PHE A 310 -18.06 13.41 -24.19
N ASP A 311 -19.38 13.43 -24.20
CA ASP A 311 -20.18 14.15 -23.22
C ASP A 311 -20.20 13.39 -21.89
N CYS A 312 -19.15 13.58 -21.10
CA CYS A 312 -18.99 12.96 -19.79
C CYS A 312 -20.12 13.38 -18.81
N LYS A 313 -20.78 14.51 -19.03
CA LYS A 313 -21.88 14.97 -18.18
C LYS A 313 -23.12 14.11 -18.43
N VAL A 314 -23.46 13.88 -19.70
CA VAL A 314 -24.56 12.97 -20.06
C VAL A 314 -24.27 11.54 -19.62
N LEU A 315 -23.03 11.06 -19.79
CA LEU A 315 -22.62 9.74 -19.31
C LEU A 315 -22.80 9.59 -17.80
N ALA A 316 -22.39 10.60 -17.01
CA ALA A 316 -22.56 10.62 -15.56
C ALA A 316 -24.02 10.64 -15.12
N GLY A 317 -24.87 11.37 -15.85
CA GLY A 317 -26.32 11.40 -15.62
C GLY A 317 -27.01 10.07 -15.93
N ARG A 318 -26.47 9.26 -16.86
CA ARG A 318 -27.00 7.92 -17.18
C ARG A 318 -26.44 6.79 -16.33
N SER A 319 -25.34 7.01 -15.62
CA SER A 319 -24.70 6.00 -14.77
C SER A 319 -25.07 6.12 -13.28
N VAL A 320 -26.34 6.44 -12.98
CA VAL A 320 -26.82 6.54 -11.59
C VAL A 320 -26.56 5.24 -10.84
N ASP A 321 -26.00 5.36 -9.63
CA ASP A 321 -25.63 4.26 -8.74
C ASP A 321 -24.48 3.34 -9.19
N TYR A 322 -23.75 3.71 -10.25
CA TYR A 322 -22.56 2.96 -10.66
C TYR A 322 -21.36 3.32 -9.77
N SER A 323 -20.62 2.31 -9.35
CA SER A 323 -19.32 2.46 -8.71
C SER A 323 -18.24 2.87 -9.71
N GLY A 324 -17.09 3.34 -9.21
CA GLY A 324 -15.94 3.67 -10.06
C GLY A 324 -15.42 2.47 -10.86
N ALA A 325 -15.40 1.29 -10.25
CA ALA A 325 -15.02 0.06 -10.94
C ALA A 325 -15.99 -0.28 -12.08
N GLU A 326 -17.29 -0.07 -11.91
CA GLU A 326 -18.27 -0.34 -12.98
C GLU A 326 -18.18 0.67 -14.12
N ILE A 327 -17.93 1.94 -13.82
CA ILE A 327 -17.63 2.96 -14.84
C ILE A 327 -16.39 2.58 -15.65
N GLU A 328 -15.35 2.09 -14.98
CA GLU A 328 -14.17 1.57 -15.65
C GLU A 328 -14.51 0.38 -16.58
N GLN A 329 -15.31 -0.57 -16.09
CA GLN A 329 -15.71 -1.73 -16.89
C GLN A 329 -16.59 -1.35 -18.08
N ILE A 330 -17.49 -0.38 -17.95
CA ILE A 330 -18.28 0.15 -19.08
C ILE A 330 -17.35 0.59 -20.21
N ILE A 331 -16.31 1.37 -19.89
CA ILE A 331 -15.37 1.88 -20.90
C ILE A 331 -14.56 0.73 -21.52
N ILE A 332 -14.13 -0.25 -20.72
CA ILE A 332 -13.43 -1.44 -21.22
C ILE A 332 -14.32 -2.24 -22.17
N SER A 333 -15.54 -2.55 -21.77
CA SER A 333 -16.50 -3.30 -22.57
C SER A 333 -16.84 -2.57 -23.87
N ALA A 334 -17.00 -1.25 -23.81
CA ALA A 334 -17.26 -0.43 -24.99
C ALA A 334 -16.05 -0.40 -25.95
N LEU A 335 -14.82 -0.45 -25.43
CA LEU A 335 -13.62 -0.60 -26.25
C LEU A 335 -13.56 -1.95 -26.96
N TYR A 336 -13.90 -3.05 -26.27
CA TYR A 336 -14.01 -4.36 -26.90
C TYR A 336 -15.07 -4.38 -28.01
N ARG A 337 -16.23 -3.75 -27.77
CA ARG A 337 -17.30 -3.59 -28.76
C ARG A 337 -16.81 -2.85 -30.00
N ALA A 338 -16.25 -1.65 -29.82
CA ALA A 338 -15.70 -0.85 -30.91
C ALA A 338 -14.61 -1.61 -31.70
N SER A 339 -13.71 -2.29 -30.99
CA SER A 339 -12.66 -3.09 -31.62
C SER A 339 -13.21 -4.27 -32.42
N SER A 340 -14.26 -4.93 -31.93
CA SER A 340 -14.93 -6.04 -32.64
C SER A 340 -15.62 -5.55 -33.91
N GLU A 341 -16.16 -4.35 -33.89
CA GLU A 341 -16.81 -3.70 -35.04
C GLU A 341 -15.81 -3.02 -35.98
N LYS A 342 -14.51 -3.00 -35.62
CA LYS A 342 -13.43 -2.29 -36.32
C LYS A 342 -13.69 -0.78 -36.44
N THR A 343 -14.34 -0.20 -35.43
CA THR A 343 -14.64 1.22 -35.31
C THR A 343 -13.89 1.85 -34.15
N VAL A 344 -13.84 3.18 -34.12
CA VAL A 344 -13.35 3.92 -32.94
C VAL A 344 -14.42 3.94 -31.85
N LEU A 345 -14.01 4.07 -30.59
CA LEU A 345 -14.95 4.21 -29.49
C LEU A 345 -15.81 5.47 -29.69
N THR A 346 -17.13 5.29 -29.77
CA THR A 346 -18.12 6.36 -29.82
C THR A 346 -18.86 6.46 -28.50
N GLN A 347 -19.60 7.55 -28.32
CA GLN A 347 -20.47 7.73 -27.16
C GLN A 347 -21.61 6.71 -27.12
N ASP A 348 -22.10 6.26 -28.28
CA ASP A 348 -23.18 5.27 -28.38
C ASP A 348 -22.75 3.91 -27.82
N HIS A 349 -21.51 3.47 -28.09
CA HIS A 349 -20.98 2.25 -27.46
C HIS A 349 -21.01 2.34 -25.93
N LEU A 350 -20.70 3.51 -25.36
CA LEU A 350 -20.75 3.71 -23.90
C LEU A 350 -22.19 3.66 -23.39
N PHE A 351 -23.15 4.26 -24.10
CA PHE A 351 -24.56 4.19 -23.74
C PHE A 351 -25.10 2.77 -23.76
N GLU A 352 -24.80 2.00 -24.81
CA GLU A 352 -25.18 0.59 -24.88
C GLU A 352 -24.63 -0.22 -23.70
N GLN A 353 -23.37 0.02 -23.31
CA GLN A 353 -22.76 -0.69 -22.17
C GLN A 353 -23.33 -0.24 -20.83
N ILE A 354 -23.69 1.03 -20.67
CA ILE A 354 -24.41 1.51 -19.49
C ILE A 354 -25.75 0.76 -19.37
N GLU A 355 -26.55 0.73 -20.45
CA GLU A 355 -27.87 0.09 -20.44
C GLU A 355 -27.80 -1.44 -20.28
N ALA A 356 -26.76 -2.08 -20.81
CA ALA A 356 -26.56 -3.53 -20.67
C ALA A 356 -26.07 -3.96 -19.29
N THR A 357 -25.42 -3.08 -18.54
CA THR A 357 -24.84 -3.39 -17.23
C THR A 357 -25.86 -3.17 -16.13
N LYS A 358 -25.98 -4.12 -15.19
CA LYS A 358 -26.76 -3.91 -13.96
C LYS A 358 -25.83 -3.49 -12.83
N PRO A 359 -25.99 -2.29 -12.24
CA PRO A 359 -25.08 -1.82 -11.20
C PRO A 359 -25.24 -2.62 -9.90
N LEU A 360 -24.14 -2.73 -9.16
CA LEU A 360 -24.04 -3.41 -7.86
C LEU A 360 -25.06 -2.85 -6.87
N ALA A 361 -25.35 -1.56 -6.97
CA ALA A 361 -26.35 -0.90 -6.16
C ALA A 361 -27.76 -1.50 -6.27
N VAL A 362 -28.08 -2.05 -7.44
CA VAL A 362 -29.35 -2.74 -7.69
C VAL A 362 -29.25 -4.22 -7.28
N LEU A 363 -28.11 -4.86 -7.54
CA LEU A 363 -27.91 -6.28 -7.22
C LEU A 363 -27.77 -6.56 -5.71
N LYS A 364 -27.27 -5.59 -4.95
CA LYS A 364 -26.98 -5.67 -3.50
C LYS A 364 -27.60 -4.51 -2.74
N ALA A 365 -28.80 -4.11 -3.13
CA ALA A 365 -29.50 -2.96 -2.56
C ALA A 365 -29.66 -3.08 -1.04
N GLU A 366 -30.04 -4.25 -0.52
CA GLU A 366 -30.23 -4.46 0.92
C GLU A 366 -28.92 -4.37 1.69
N GLU A 367 -27.83 -4.97 1.16
CA GLU A 367 -26.51 -4.93 1.79
C GLU A 367 -25.99 -3.49 1.88
N ILE A 368 -26.13 -2.70 0.81
CA ILE A 368 -25.66 -1.30 0.78
C ILE A 368 -26.51 -0.43 1.70
N ALA A 369 -27.84 -0.60 1.71
CA ALA A 369 -28.71 0.15 2.60
C ALA A 369 -28.38 -0.12 4.08
N SER A 370 -28.16 -1.40 4.41
CA SER A 370 -27.72 -1.83 5.75
C SER A 370 -26.37 -1.21 6.14
N LEU A 371 -25.41 -1.21 5.21
CA LEU A 371 -24.09 -0.61 5.43
C LEU A 371 -24.15 0.91 5.63
N ARG A 372 -24.98 1.61 4.84
CA ARG A 372 -25.21 3.07 4.97
C ARG A 372 -25.84 3.41 6.32
N GLU A 373 -26.84 2.67 6.76
CA GLU A 373 -27.49 2.92 8.06
C GLU A 373 -26.52 2.67 9.21
N TRP A 374 -25.69 1.62 9.12
CA TRP A 374 -24.64 1.38 10.09
C TRP A 374 -23.65 2.55 10.16
N ALA A 375 -23.21 3.05 9.00
CA ALA A 375 -22.21 4.11 8.88
C ALA A 375 -22.69 5.49 9.36
N ARG A 376 -23.97 5.83 9.16
CA ARG A 376 -24.54 7.19 9.35
C ARG A 376 -24.17 7.90 10.66
N GLN A 377 -24.02 7.16 11.76
CA GLN A 377 -23.69 7.72 13.09
C GLN A 377 -22.32 7.30 13.61
N ARG A 378 -21.56 6.50 12.84
CA ARG A 378 -20.37 5.79 13.30
C ARG A 378 -19.10 6.14 12.53
N THR A 379 -19.23 6.76 11.36
CA THR A 379 -18.12 7.07 10.46
C THR A 379 -18.21 8.50 9.93
N ILE A 380 -17.12 8.96 9.34
CA ILE A 380 -17.07 10.21 8.58
C ILE A 380 -17.20 9.86 7.09
N ALA A 381 -18.04 10.59 6.34
CA ALA A 381 -18.06 10.43 4.88
C ALA A 381 -16.68 10.77 4.29
N ALA A 382 -16.16 9.94 3.39
CA ALA A 382 -14.79 10.02 2.89
C ALA A 382 -14.45 11.27 2.06
#